data_AF-A0A951GQ89-F1
#
_entry.id   AF-A0A951GQ89-F1
#
_cell.length_a   1.000
_cell.length_b   1.000
_cell.length_c   1.000
_cell.angle_alpha   90.00
_cell.angle_beta   90.00
_cell.angle_gamma   90.00
#
_symmetry.space_group_name_H-M   'P 1'
#
loop_
_entity.id
_entity.type
_entity.pdbx_description
1 polymer ?
#
loop_
_entity_poly.entity_id
_entity_poly.type
_entity_poly.pdbx_seq_one_letter_code
_entity_poly.pdbx_strand_id
1 'polypeptide(L)'
;MIYMVEMDFPHPEREAAWHEWYLAHIRVLLTVPGFRASQRFRAVSPMPAPYLALHEVESAALFDSADYRSRGGPASTGEWRDLHTNWQRNLLDGLDETPEVSPDAHLLLVRDAPEVRLPPEITVSPLRGVGLDRKIEECRLAVVTGDAAALIDLVERDPRCGLYRPISEKICAAPGSC
;
A
#
# COMPACT_ATOMS: atom_id res chain seq x y z
N MET A 1 4.80 -0.39 -11.84
CA MET A 1 3.95 0.68 -11.26
C MET A 1 3.45 0.22 -9.89
N ILE A 2 3.11 1.15 -9.00
CA ILE A 2 2.61 0.82 -7.65
C ILE A 2 1.11 1.11 -7.57
N TYR A 3 0.32 0.07 -7.33
CA TYR A 3 -1.08 0.19 -6.96
C TYR A 3 -1.20 0.20 -5.43
N MET A 4 -1.52 1.37 -4.90
CA MET A 4 -1.63 1.63 -3.47
C MET A 4 -3.08 1.63 -3.02
N VAL A 5 -3.37 0.88 -1.94
CA VAL A 5 -4.68 0.85 -1.29
C VAL A 5 -4.53 1.27 0.16
N GLU A 6 -5.22 2.34 0.54
CA GLU A 6 -5.33 2.81 1.92
C GLU A 6 -6.75 2.55 2.42
N MET A 7 -6.88 2.10 3.66
CA MET A 7 -8.19 1.89 4.28
C MET A 7 -8.13 1.90 5.81
N ASP A 8 -9.30 2.04 6.41
CA ASP A 8 -9.56 1.69 7.80
C ASP A 8 -10.53 0.49 7.88
N PHE A 9 -10.43 -0.23 8.99
CA PHE A 9 -11.27 -1.37 9.31
C PHE A 9 -11.73 -1.25 10.78
N PRO A 10 -12.81 -0.50 11.04
CA PRO A 10 -13.27 -0.14 12.39
C PRO A 10 -14.08 -1.27 13.06
N HIS A 11 -13.66 -2.52 12.87
CA HIS A 11 -14.32 -3.74 13.35
C HIS A 11 -13.30 -4.64 14.06
N PRO A 12 -12.80 -4.25 15.25
CA PRO A 12 -11.74 -4.98 15.95
C PRO A 12 -12.11 -6.44 16.22
N GLU A 13 -13.39 -6.73 16.43
CA GLU A 13 -13.92 -8.09 16.61
C GLU A 13 -13.79 -8.99 15.38
N ARG A 14 -13.60 -8.39 14.19
CA ARG A 14 -13.43 -9.09 12.92
C ARG A 14 -12.01 -8.95 12.35
N GLU A 15 -11.12 -8.20 12.99
CA GLU A 15 -9.78 -7.83 12.46
C GLU A 15 -8.96 -9.07 12.09
N ALA A 16 -8.95 -10.10 12.94
CA ALA A 16 -8.23 -11.36 12.67
C ALA A 16 -8.75 -12.07 11.41
N ALA A 17 -10.07 -12.29 11.32
CA ALA A 17 -10.70 -12.93 10.17
C ALA A 17 -10.51 -12.11 8.89
N TRP A 18 -10.54 -10.77 9.00
CA TRP A 18 -10.24 -9.87 7.89
C TRP A 18 -8.80 -10.01 7.42
N HIS A 19 -7.82 -10.11 8.33
CA HIS A 19 -6.43 -10.31 7.96
C HIS A 19 -6.20 -11.64 7.23
N GLU A 20 -6.78 -12.73 7.71
CA GLU A 20 -6.72 -14.05 7.06
C GLU A 20 -7.34 -14.01 5.65
N TRP A 21 -8.53 -13.43 5.53
CA TRP A 21 -9.19 -13.25 4.25
C TRP A 21 -8.34 -12.42 3.28
N TYR A 22 -7.76 -11.30 3.74
CA TYR A 22 -6.99 -10.41 2.87
C TYR A 22 -5.75 -11.13 2.33
N LEU A 23 -5.07 -11.94 3.15
CA LEU A 23 -3.93 -12.75 2.69
C LEU A 23 -4.36 -13.76 1.62
N ALA A 24 -5.51 -14.42 1.79
CA ALA A 24 -6.08 -15.27 0.74
C ALA A 24 -6.45 -14.46 -0.52
N HIS A 25 -7.00 -13.26 -0.35
CA HIS A 25 -7.36 -12.37 -1.45
C HIS A 25 -6.14 -11.89 -2.25
N ILE A 26 -5.03 -11.57 -1.59
CA ILE A 26 -3.76 -11.25 -2.26
C ILE A 26 -3.32 -12.39 -3.18
N ARG A 27 -3.45 -13.64 -2.74
CA ARG A 27 -3.11 -14.80 -3.60
C ARG A 27 -4.00 -14.86 -4.84
N VAL A 28 -5.28 -14.49 -4.72
CA VAL A 28 -6.18 -14.36 -5.88
C VAL A 28 -5.75 -13.20 -6.79
N LEU A 29 -5.42 -12.03 -6.24
CA LEU A 29 -4.92 -10.89 -7.02
C LEU A 29 -3.68 -11.25 -7.82
N LEU A 30 -2.75 -12.00 -7.24
CA LEU A 30 -1.53 -12.45 -7.90
C LEU A 30 -1.78 -13.48 -9.02
N THR A 31 -3.01 -13.97 -9.21
CA THR A 31 -3.41 -14.76 -10.39
C THR A 31 -3.95 -13.90 -11.55
N VAL A 32 -4.15 -12.60 -11.32
CA VAL A 32 -4.57 -11.66 -12.37
C VAL A 32 -3.33 -11.27 -13.17
N PRO A 33 -3.32 -11.49 -14.51
CA PRO A 33 -2.18 -11.10 -15.33
C PRO A 33 -1.78 -9.65 -15.11
N GLY A 34 -0.49 -9.43 -14.89
CA GLY A 34 0.10 -8.14 -14.61
C GLY A 34 0.17 -7.73 -13.13
N PHE A 35 -0.43 -8.47 -12.18
CA PHE A 35 -0.05 -8.36 -10.76
C PHE A 35 1.24 -9.15 -10.50
N ARG A 36 2.21 -8.54 -9.82
CA ARG A 36 3.55 -9.13 -9.64
C ARG A 36 3.92 -9.37 -8.19
N ALA A 37 3.55 -8.46 -7.29
CA ALA A 37 3.84 -8.60 -5.88
C ALA A 37 2.85 -7.83 -5.00
N SER A 38 2.79 -8.16 -3.72
CA SER A 38 1.97 -7.45 -2.74
C SER A 38 2.61 -7.50 -1.36
N GLN A 39 2.52 -6.39 -0.62
CA GLN A 39 2.85 -6.35 0.81
C GLN A 39 1.84 -5.48 1.56
N ARG A 40 1.51 -5.86 2.81
CA ARG A 40 0.60 -5.13 3.69
C ARG A 40 1.33 -4.50 4.86
N PHE A 41 0.80 -3.36 5.28
CA PHE A 41 1.36 -2.55 6.35
C PHE A 41 0.28 -2.00 7.27
N ARG A 42 0.70 -1.65 8.49
CA ARG A 42 -0.11 -0.93 9.48
C ARG A 42 0.67 0.27 9.99
N ALA A 43 0.00 1.42 10.08
CA ALA A 43 0.59 2.63 10.61
C ALA A 43 1.02 2.43 12.07
N VAL A 44 2.15 3.02 12.44
CA VAL A 44 2.67 2.98 13.81
C VAL A 44 2.05 4.08 14.70
N SER A 45 1.58 5.17 14.08
CA SER A 45 0.84 6.25 14.72
C SER A 45 -0.63 6.24 14.28
N PRO A 46 -1.55 6.86 15.05
CA PRO A 46 -2.94 7.02 14.66
C PRO A 46 -3.06 7.74 13.31
N MET A 47 -3.89 7.20 12.42
CA MET A 47 -4.21 7.82 11.13
C MET A 47 -5.66 7.47 10.72
N PRO A 48 -6.29 8.26 9.85
CA PRO A 48 -7.61 7.94 9.32
C PRO A 48 -7.68 6.63 8.54
N ALA A 49 -6.61 6.23 7.84
CA ALA A 49 -6.52 4.99 7.08
C ALA A 49 -5.28 4.19 7.54
N PRO A 50 -5.33 3.53 8.70
CA PRO A 50 -4.15 2.91 9.32
C PRO A 50 -3.61 1.70 8.56
N TYR A 51 -4.38 1.11 7.64
CA TYR A 51 -3.94 -0.03 6.84
C TYR A 51 -3.59 0.39 5.42
N LEU A 52 -2.46 -0.15 4.96
CA LEU A 52 -1.91 0.11 3.64
C LEU A 52 -1.58 -1.21 2.96
N ALA A 53 -1.89 -1.33 1.67
CA ALA A 53 -1.37 -2.38 0.80
C ALA A 53 -0.67 -1.73 -0.39
N LEU A 54 0.55 -2.20 -0.68
CA LEU A 54 1.26 -1.87 -1.91
C LEU A 54 1.26 -3.11 -2.80
N HIS A 55 0.66 -2.97 -3.98
CA HIS A 55 0.70 -3.96 -5.04
C HIS A 55 1.61 -3.48 -6.16
N GLU A 56 2.43 -4.39 -6.68
CA GLU A 56 3.19 -4.16 -7.90
C GLU A 56 2.35 -4.61 -9.08
N VAL A 57 2.12 -3.69 -10.02
CA VAL A 57 1.35 -3.94 -11.24
C VAL A 57 2.11 -3.51 -12.48
N GLU A 58 1.90 -4.25 -13.56
CA GLU A 58 2.56 -4.05 -14.84
C GLU A 58 2.23 -2.71 -15.48
N SER A 59 0.96 -2.34 -15.53
CA SER A 59 0.52 -1.11 -16.19
C SER A 59 -0.87 -0.66 -15.74
N ALA A 60 -1.23 0.58 -16.07
CA ALA A 60 -2.59 1.10 -15.87
C ALA A 60 -3.66 0.32 -16.66
N ALA A 61 -3.32 -0.27 -17.80
CA ALA A 61 -4.26 -1.01 -18.65
C ALA A 61 -4.81 -2.28 -17.95
N LEU A 62 -4.11 -2.80 -16.94
CA LEU A 62 -4.57 -3.91 -16.11
C LEU A 62 -5.95 -3.65 -15.51
N PHE A 63 -6.24 -2.42 -15.08
CA PHE A 63 -7.50 -2.08 -14.41
C PHE A 63 -8.71 -2.11 -15.36
N ASP A 64 -8.46 -2.05 -16.67
CA ASP A 64 -9.47 -2.21 -17.70
C ASP A 64 -9.62 -3.67 -18.17
N SER A 65 -8.79 -4.60 -17.71
CA SER A 65 -8.87 -6.01 -18.13
C SER A 65 -10.11 -6.73 -17.59
N ALA A 66 -10.59 -7.74 -18.33
CA ALA A 66 -11.69 -8.59 -17.86
C ALA A 66 -11.29 -9.45 -16.65
N ASP A 67 -10.03 -9.88 -16.59
CA ASP A 67 -9.48 -10.63 -15.46
C ASP A 67 -9.48 -9.80 -14.18
N TYR A 68 -9.03 -8.55 -14.23
CA TYR A 68 -9.11 -7.66 -13.08
C TYR A 68 -10.55 -7.41 -12.67
N ARG A 69 -11.44 -7.07 -13.62
CA ARG A 69 -12.85 -6.77 -13.32
C ARG A 69 -13.59 -7.96 -12.69
N SER A 70 -13.20 -9.20 -13.01
CA SER A 70 -13.81 -10.40 -12.45
C SER A 70 -13.20 -10.85 -11.11
N ARG A 71 -11.88 -10.69 -10.91
CA ARG A 71 -11.18 -11.29 -9.75
C ARG A 71 -10.53 -10.29 -8.78
N GLY A 72 -10.22 -9.07 -9.21
CA GLY A 72 -9.45 -8.10 -8.43
C GLY A 72 -10.06 -6.71 -8.26
N GLY A 73 -11.17 -6.43 -8.93
CA GLY A 73 -11.90 -5.17 -8.79
C GLY A 73 -12.61 -5.03 -7.43
N PRO A 74 -13.18 -3.85 -7.11
CA PRO A 74 -13.96 -3.63 -5.88
C PRO A 74 -15.00 -4.71 -5.54
N ALA A 75 -15.59 -5.35 -6.54
CA ALA A 75 -16.59 -6.39 -6.35
C ALA A 75 -16.01 -7.70 -5.76
N SER A 76 -14.69 -7.94 -5.90
CA SER A 76 -14.04 -9.15 -5.39
C SER A 76 -13.82 -9.12 -3.88
N THR A 77 -14.07 -7.99 -3.21
CA THR A 77 -13.91 -7.88 -1.75
C THR A 77 -15.12 -8.41 -0.97
N GLY A 78 -16.25 -8.68 -1.65
CA GLY A 78 -17.45 -9.25 -1.03
C GLY A 78 -17.94 -8.44 0.18
N GLU A 79 -18.36 -9.14 1.24
CA GLU A 79 -18.85 -8.51 2.48
C GLU A 79 -17.85 -7.56 3.14
N TRP A 80 -16.55 -7.75 2.93
CA TRP A 80 -15.51 -6.92 3.55
C TRP A 80 -15.54 -5.49 3.01
N ARG A 81 -16.06 -5.29 1.80
CA ARG A 81 -16.16 -3.95 1.19
C ARG A 81 -16.93 -2.99 2.07
N ASP A 82 -18.05 -3.44 2.60
CA ASP A 82 -19.00 -2.61 3.34
C ASP A 82 -18.50 -2.29 4.76
N LEU A 83 -17.47 -3.02 5.20
CA LEU A 83 -16.79 -2.85 6.49
C LEU A 83 -15.55 -1.97 6.38
N HIS A 84 -15.08 -1.65 5.17
CA HIS A 84 -13.96 -0.72 4.96
C HIS A 84 -14.44 0.72 4.94
N THR A 85 -13.78 1.55 5.73
CA THR A 85 -13.91 3.00 5.71
C THR A 85 -12.62 3.65 5.20
N ASN A 86 -12.67 4.94 4.85
CA ASN A 86 -11.52 5.70 4.37
C ASN A 86 -10.75 5.03 3.22
N TRP A 87 -11.50 4.34 2.36
CA TRP A 87 -10.93 3.54 1.29
C TRP A 87 -10.48 4.40 0.12
N GLN A 88 -9.19 4.32 -0.21
CA GLN A 88 -8.59 5.04 -1.31
C GLN A 88 -7.68 4.12 -2.12
N ARG A 89 -7.73 4.30 -3.43
CA ARG A 89 -6.96 3.53 -4.42
C ARG A 89 -6.22 4.50 -5.32
N ASN A 90 -4.90 4.46 -5.31
CA ASN A 90 -4.07 5.31 -6.16
C ASN A 90 -3.15 4.43 -6.99
N LEU A 91 -3.05 4.72 -8.29
CA LEU A 91 -2.00 4.17 -9.13
C LEU A 91 -0.86 5.19 -9.20
N LEU A 92 0.34 4.74 -8.86
CA LEU A 92 1.54 5.55 -8.73
C LEU A 92 2.60 5.10 -9.74
N ASP A 93 3.23 6.07 -10.40
CA ASP A 93 4.33 5.87 -11.33
C ASP A 93 5.65 6.41 -10.74
N GLY A 94 6.79 5.85 -11.14
CA GLY A 94 8.13 6.20 -10.65
C GLY A 94 8.91 5.05 -10.01
N LEU A 95 8.27 3.89 -9.82
CA LEU A 95 8.92 2.64 -9.43
C LEU A 95 8.37 1.46 -10.24
N ASP A 96 9.29 0.65 -10.75
CA ASP A 96 8.97 -0.59 -11.46
C ASP A 96 8.51 -1.67 -10.48
N GLU A 97 9.17 -1.76 -9.32
CA GLU A 97 8.91 -2.73 -8.27
C GLU A 97 8.50 -2.06 -6.96
N THR A 98 7.61 -2.69 -6.19
CA THR A 98 7.35 -2.24 -4.82
C THR A 98 8.55 -2.55 -3.92
N PRO A 99 8.89 -1.69 -2.94
CA PRO A 99 9.95 -2.01 -1.99
C PRO A 99 9.57 -3.26 -1.18
N GLU A 100 10.57 -4.09 -0.87
CA GLU A 100 10.44 -5.13 0.15
C GLU A 100 10.83 -4.55 1.51
N VAL A 101 9.91 -4.64 2.48
CA VAL A 101 10.15 -4.14 3.84
C VAL A 101 10.17 -5.32 4.80
N SER A 102 11.34 -5.56 5.41
CA SER A 102 11.51 -6.63 6.40
C SER A 102 10.76 -6.31 7.72
N PRO A 103 10.45 -7.32 8.55
CA PRO A 103 9.81 -7.12 9.87
C PRO A 103 10.48 -6.09 10.78
N ASP A 104 11.81 -5.93 10.68
CA ASP A 104 12.60 -4.99 11.48
C ASP A 104 12.77 -3.60 10.84
N ALA A 105 12.06 -3.33 9.74
CA ALA A 105 12.10 -2.08 8.99
C ALA A 105 10.71 -1.43 8.93
N HIS A 106 10.68 -0.16 8.52
CA HIS A 106 9.46 0.60 8.32
C HIS A 106 9.36 1.10 6.89
N LEU A 107 8.12 1.24 6.42
CA LEU A 107 7.80 2.01 5.23
C LEU A 107 7.46 3.44 5.65
N LEU A 108 8.16 4.43 5.11
CA LEU A 108 7.79 5.83 5.19
C LEU A 108 7.07 6.24 3.90
N LEU A 109 5.92 6.90 4.05
CA LEU A 109 5.15 7.49 2.95
C LEU A 109 4.86 8.95 3.26
N VAL A 110 5.28 9.84 2.36
CA VAL A 110 5.00 11.29 2.44
C VAL A 110 4.20 11.71 1.22
N ARG A 111 2.98 12.23 1.42
CA ARG A 111 2.02 12.59 0.36
C ARG A 111 1.95 14.10 0.19
N ASP A 112 2.03 14.61 -1.04
CA ASP A 112 1.75 16.00 -1.40
C ASP A 112 2.38 17.03 -0.44
N ALA A 113 3.63 16.77 -0.05
CA ALA A 113 4.37 17.54 0.93
C ALA A 113 5.86 17.64 0.54
N PRO A 114 6.20 18.30 -0.58
CA PRO A 114 7.59 18.46 -1.04
C PRO A 114 8.46 19.25 -0.05
N GLU A 115 7.85 20.07 0.79
CA GLU A 115 8.51 20.87 1.82
C GLU A 115 9.01 20.04 3.00
N VAL A 116 8.39 18.89 3.29
CA VAL A 116 8.76 18.01 4.41
C VAL A 116 10.19 17.52 4.21
N ARG A 117 11.08 17.95 5.09
CA ARG A 117 12.48 17.53 5.15
C ARG A 117 12.58 16.24 5.93
N LEU A 118 13.27 15.26 5.33
CA LEU A 118 13.58 13.99 5.98
C LEU A 118 15.05 14.01 6.41
N PRO A 119 15.43 13.18 7.40
CA PRO A 119 16.83 12.94 7.70
C PRO A 119 17.63 12.58 6.44
N PRO A 120 18.85 13.13 6.27
CA PRO A 120 19.63 13.00 5.02
C PRO A 120 20.02 11.55 4.67
N GLU A 121 20.05 10.66 5.65
CA GLU A 121 20.30 9.23 5.49
C GLU A 121 19.14 8.47 4.82
N ILE A 122 17.93 9.05 4.82
CA ILE A 122 16.75 8.42 4.23
C ILE A 122 16.73 8.65 2.72
N THR A 123 16.97 7.58 1.97
CA THR A 123 16.82 7.59 0.51
C THR A 123 15.34 7.45 0.15
N VAL A 124 14.81 8.46 -0.55
CA VAL A 124 13.42 8.47 -1.01
C VAL A 124 13.30 8.16 -2.49
N SER A 125 12.26 7.40 -2.83
CA SER A 125 11.80 7.19 -4.20
C SER A 125 10.61 8.10 -4.48
N PRO A 126 10.71 9.08 -5.40
CA PRO A 126 9.59 9.92 -5.78
C PRO A 126 8.62 9.14 -6.66
N LEU A 127 7.33 9.42 -6.47
CA LEU A 127 6.23 8.79 -7.20
C LEU A 127 5.19 9.84 -7.57
N ARG A 128 4.49 9.60 -8.68
CA ARG A 128 3.43 10.47 -9.19
C ARG A 128 2.11 9.73 -9.30
N GLY A 129 1.02 10.35 -8.88
CA GLY A 129 -0.34 9.83 -9.08
C GLY A 129 -0.75 9.90 -10.55
N VAL A 130 -1.11 8.74 -11.12
CA VAL A 130 -1.45 8.62 -12.55
C VAL A 130 -2.85 8.06 -12.80
N GLY A 131 -3.50 7.45 -11.81
CA GLY A 131 -4.80 6.80 -12.04
C GLY A 131 -5.58 6.42 -10.77
N LEU A 132 -6.72 5.77 -11.01
CA LEU A 132 -7.72 5.39 -9.99
C LEU A 132 -8.33 6.62 -9.31
N ASP A 133 -8.36 6.70 -7.98
CA ASP A 133 -9.04 7.77 -7.25
C ASP A 133 -8.26 9.10 -7.31
N ARG A 134 -6.98 9.06 -7.70
CA ARG A 134 -6.08 10.20 -7.92
C ARG A 134 -6.13 11.24 -6.79
N LYS A 135 -6.09 10.75 -5.54
CA LYS A 135 -6.07 11.57 -4.33
C LYS A 135 -4.68 12.06 -3.95
N ILE A 136 -3.66 11.51 -4.58
CA ILE A 136 -2.26 11.86 -4.39
C ILE A 136 -1.74 12.36 -5.73
N GLU A 137 -1.20 13.59 -5.77
CA GLU A 137 -0.55 14.12 -6.96
C GLU A 137 0.89 13.63 -7.01
N GLU A 138 1.61 13.75 -5.89
CA GLU A 138 2.98 13.32 -5.73
C GLU A 138 3.19 12.69 -4.35
N CYS A 139 3.97 11.62 -4.27
CA CYS A 139 4.40 11.09 -2.98
C CYS A 139 5.84 10.60 -3.01
N ARG A 140 6.40 10.37 -1.82
CA ARG A 140 7.74 9.81 -1.64
C ARG A 140 7.63 8.57 -0.76
N LEU A 141 8.24 7.47 -1.21
CA LEU A 141 8.40 6.26 -0.42
C LEU A 141 9.85 6.11 0.04
N ALA A 142 10.06 5.58 1.24
CA ALA A 142 11.36 5.11 1.69
C ALA A 142 11.23 3.87 2.55
N VAL A 143 12.23 2.99 2.48
CA VAL A 143 12.42 1.92 3.46
C VAL A 143 13.37 2.43 4.51
N VAL A 144 12.95 2.39 5.77
CA VAL A 144 13.71 2.90 6.91
C VAL A 144 14.10 1.73 7.79
N THR A 145 15.40 1.48 7.89
CA THR A 145 15.99 0.47 8.77
C THR A 145 16.60 1.13 9.99
N GLY A 146 16.49 0.49 11.16
CA GLY A 146 17.07 1.00 12.40
C GLY A 146 16.12 1.92 13.18
N ASP A 147 16.68 2.91 13.89
CA ASP A 147 15.92 3.79 14.77
C ASP A 147 14.99 4.73 13.98
N ALA A 148 13.67 4.59 14.22
CA ALA A 148 12.63 5.38 13.60
C ALA A 148 12.10 6.50 14.51
N ALA A 149 12.69 6.74 15.69
CA ALA A 149 12.20 7.72 16.66
C ALA A 149 12.04 9.12 16.07
N ALA A 150 13.02 9.58 15.29
CA ALA A 150 12.96 10.88 14.61
C ALA A 150 11.80 11.00 13.61
N LEU A 151 11.30 9.87 13.08
CA LEU A 151 10.18 9.83 12.16
C LEU A 151 8.83 9.75 12.88
N ILE A 152 8.78 9.20 14.10
CA ILE A 152 7.55 9.17 14.91
C ILE A 152 7.08 10.61 15.16
N ASP A 153 7.99 11.47 15.64
CA ASP A 153 7.71 12.90 15.84
C ASP A 153 7.23 13.60 14.55
N LEU A 154 7.75 13.19 13.39
CA LEU A 154 7.34 13.75 12.10
C LEU A 154 5.90 13.35 11.76
N VAL A 155 5.56 12.06 11.84
CA VAL A 155 4.24 11.56 11.44
C VAL A 155 3.14 11.96 12.42
N GLU A 156 3.47 12.25 13.67
CA GLU A 156 2.51 12.81 14.63
C GLU A 156 2.18 14.29 14.35
N ARG A 157 3.12 15.04 13.77
CA ARG A 157 2.94 16.48 13.48
C ARG A 157 2.34 16.75 12.11
N ASP A 158 2.62 15.91 11.12
CA ASP A 158 2.13 16.11 9.75
C ASP A 158 1.29 14.91 9.28
N PRO A 159 -0.04 15.05 9.18
CA PRO A 159 -0.93 13.95 8.80
C PRO A 159 -0.74 13.45 7.35
N ARG A 160 0.05 14.17 6.55
CA ARG A 160 0.43 13.73 5.20
C ARG A 160 1.56 12.70 5.21
N CYS A 161 2.28 12.59 6.33
CA CYS A 161 3.33 11.61 6.55
C CYS A 161 2.75 10.39 7.29
N GLY A 162 3.07 9.19 6.81
CA GLY A 162 2.75 7.94 7.47
C GLY A 162 4.00 7.07 7.61
N LEU A 163 4.15 6.46 8.78
CA LEU A 163 5.19 5.47 9.06
C LEU A 163 4.49 4.15 9.37
N TYR A 164 4.89 3.09 8.69
CA TYR A 164 4.19 1.82 8.76
C TYR A 164 5.14 0.66 9.05
N ARG A 165 4.68 -0.26 9.88
CA ARG A 165 5.30 -1.58 10.04
C ARG A 165 4.67 -2.58 9.07
N PRO A 166 5.44 -3.51 8.49
CA PRO A 166 4.86 -4.58 7.70
C PRO A 166 4.02 -5.50 8.60
N ILE A 167 2.90 -5.97 8.07
CA ILE A 167 2.03 -6.98 8.68
C ILE A 167 1.89 -8.23 7.80
N SER A 168 2.64 -8.28 6.70
CA SER A 168 2.86 -9.46 5.87
C SER A 168 4.27 -9.40 5.28
N GLU A 169 4.78 -10.55 4.84
CA GLU A 169 5.91 -10.59 3.90
C GLU A 169 5.49 -10.00 2.54
N LYS A 170 6.48 -9.70 1.69
CA LYS A 170 6.23 -9.41 0.27
C LYS A 170 5.93 -10.73 -0.43
N ILE A 171 4.71 -10.86 -0.95
CA ILE A 171 4.25 -12.06 -1.66
C ILE A 171 4.36 -11.79 -3.16
N CYS A 172 5.17 -12.57 -3.87
CA CYS A 172 5.33 -12.48 -5.32
C CYS A 172 4.41 -13.45 -6.07
N ALA A 173 4.01 -13.08 -7.28
CA ALA A 173 3.31 -13.98 -8.19
C ALA A 173 4.19 -15.19 -8.53
N ALA A 174 3.56 -16.34 -8.77
CA ALA A 174 4.29 -17.54 -9.14
C ALA A 174 4.95 -17.36 -10.52
N PRO A 175 6.20 -17.83 -10.70
CA PRO A 175 6.87 -17.77 -12.00
C PRO A 175 6.04 -18.52 -13.05
N GLY A 176 5.75 -17.87 -14.18
CA GLY A 176 4.94 -18.42 -15.29
C GLY A 176 3.50 -17.90 -15.36
N SER A 177 3.12 -16.95 -14.50
CA SER A 177 1.83 -16.24 -14.58
C SER A 177 1.92 -15.07 -15.58
N CYS A 178 2.19 -15.36 -16.85
CA CYS A 178 2.17 -14.41 -17.96
C CYS A 178 1.28 -14.91 -19.08
#